data_AF-M5V340-F1
#
_entry.id   AF-M5V340-F1
#
_cell.length_a   1.000
_cell.length_b   1.000
_cell.length_c   1.000
_cell.angle_alpha   90.00
_cell.angle_beta   90.00
_cell.angle_gamma   90.00
#
_symmetry.space_group_name_H-M   'P 1'
#
loop_
_entity.id
_entity.type
_entity.pdbx_description
1 polymer ?
#
loop_
_entity_poly.entity_id
_entity_poly.type
_entity_poly.pdbx_seq_one_letter_code
_entity_poly.pdbx_strand_id
1 'polypeptide(L)'
;MIILKALIVFEILIFGHLLLAQQTIKKSESDLEKKVAEEVKKIRELSGETAWYLFNEFNAEPILKLKEMGMVIIPFLLPYLSDTSETRVRRVHYRYPNYYGRAVIVNRYIGYIINRIADHQFYLPGKTDDDIILLTEELVDMDTIRAFQTLIANWYQKNKDKSLGERKLDDLQDGFHTNRFAAYQWLGKSRSEKYRLPLENKIKELFKGDSDTLKDSEMVDCATALGNIGNPKSAKIVLETANHLSYDYSGGERVRWKYHTPNIYNVFSAYEALAKLGHKKEALVRLNELKKDYLETMDGDTQKKFLENLKKAEKW
;
A
#
# COMPACT_ATOMS: atom_id res chain seq x y z
N MET A 1 58.03 27.44 -7.32
CA MET A 1 57.22 27.79 -8.52
C MET A 1 56.52 26.60 -9.16
N ILE A 2 57.15 25.41 -9.24
CA ILE A 2 56.56 24.19 -9.85
C ILE A 2 55.35 23.67 -9.06
N ILE A 3 55.42 23.66 -7.72
CA ILE A 3 54.34 23.18 -6.84
C ILE A 3 53.07 24.05 -6.96
N LEU A 4 53.23 25.37 -7.05
CA LEU A 4 52.12 26.32 -7.22
C LEU A 4 51.42 26.13 -8.57
N LYS A 5 52.20 25.89 -9.64
CA LYS A 5 51.64 25.58 -10.98
C LYS A 5 50.90 24.24 -10.99
N ALA A 6 51.39 23.23 -10.29
CA ALA A 6 50.72 21.93 -10.18
C ALA A 6 49.38 22.02 -9.43
N LEU A 7 49.31 22.80 -8.34
CA LEU A 7 48.08 23.05 -7.59
C LEU A 7 47.02 23.78 -8.44
N ILE A 8 47.42 24.82 -9.17
CA ILE A 8 46.50 25.56 -10.05
C ILE A 8 45.94 24.65 -11.17
N VAL A 9 46.78 23.79 -11.77
CA VAL A 9 46.32 22.84 -12.80
C VAL A 9 45.36 21.80 -12.21
N PHE A 10 45.62 21.33 -10.99
CA PHE A 10 44.76 20.37 -10.30
C PHE A 10 43.38 20.96 -9.96
N GLU A 11 43.33 22.21 -9.48
CA GLU A 11 42.06 22.91 -9.22
C GLU A 11 41.25 23.11 -10.51
N ILE A 12 41.89 23.56 -11.60
CA ILE A 12 41.22 23.73 -12.91
C ILE A 12 40.64 22.39 -13.41
N LEU A 13 41.35 21.28 -13.24
CA LEU A 13 40.87 19.96 -13.63
C LEU A 13 39.64 19.52 -12.81
N ILE A 14 39.65 19.75 -11.49
CA ILE A 14 38.51 19.44 -10.61
C ILE A 14 37.29 20.29 -10.99
N PHE A 15 37.47 21.60 -11.16
CA PHE A 15 36.38 22.51 -11.55
C PHE A 15 35.84 22.18 -12.94
N GLY A 16 36.70 21.81 -13.89
CA GLY A 16 36.29 21.35 -15.22
C GLY A 16 35.44 20.08 -15.17
N HIS A 17 35.82 19.10 -14.35
CA HIS A 17 35.05 17.87 -14.17
C HIS A 17 33.70 18.14 -13.48
N LEU A 18 33.68 19.03 -12.49
CA LEU A 18 32.44 19.42 -11.80
C LEU A 18 31.45 20.13 -12.74
N LEU A 19 31.94 21.05 -13.59
CA LEU A 19 31.11 21.74 -14.59
C LEU A 19 30.56 20.78 -15.64
N LEU A 20 31.38 19.85 -16.14
CA LEU A 20 30.93 18.82 -17.08
C LEU A 20 29.89 17.89 -16.44
N ALA A 21 30.07 17.50 -15.18
CA ALA A 21 29.09 16.72 -14.44
C ALA A 21 27.76 17.48 -14.29
N GLN A 22 27.79 18.76 -13.92
CA GLN A 22 26.59 19.60 -13.82
C GLN A 22 25.86 19.77 -15.17
N GLN A 23 26.60 19.96 -16.26
CA GLN A 23 26.03 20.05 -17.61
C GLN A 23 25.39 18.73 -18.04
N THR A 24 26.05 17.60 -17.73
CA THR A 24 25.54 16.26 -18.04
C THR A 24 24.25 15.96 -17.27
N ILE A 25 24.19 16.32 -15.98
CA ILE A 25 22.98 16.19 -15.15
C ILE A 25 21.83 17.02 -15.74
N LYS A 26 22.06 18.31 -16.01
CA LYS A 26 21.04 19.20 -16.60
C LYS A 26 20.51 18.70 -17.94
N LYS A 27 21.40 18.18 -18.80
CA LYS A 27 21.00 17.59 -20.08
C LYS A 27 20.13 16.35 -19.87
N SER A 28 20.52 15.47 -18.96
CA SER A 28 19.75 14.26 -18.65
C SER A 28 18.37 14.56 -18.07
N GLU A 29 18.25 15.59 -17.22
CA GLU A 29 16.96 16.05 -16.68
C GLU A 29 16.06 16.62 -17.79
N SER A 30 16.62 17.45 -18.68
CA SER A 30 15.87 18.00 -19.83
C SER A 30 15.40 16.90 -20.79
N ASP A 31 16.22 15.89 -21.03
CA ASP A 31 15.85 14.76 -21.89
C ASP A 31 14.75 13.90 -21.22
N LEU A 32 14.78 13.76 -19.89
CA LEU A 32 13.73 13.06 -19.14
C LEU A 32 12.41 13.84 -19.16
N GLU A 33 12.46 15.15 -18.91
CA GLU A 33 11.29 16.05 -18.98
C GLU A 33 10.59 15.96 -20.33
N LYS A 34 11.36 16.02 -21.43
CA LYS A 34 10.82 15.87 -22.79
C LYS A 34 10.14 14.53 -23.00
N LYS A 35 10.76 13.43 -22.57
CA LYS A 35 10.16 12.09 -22.67
C LYS A 35 8.86 11.98 -21.88
N VAL A 36 8.83 12.52 -20.66
CA VAL A 36 7.62 12.57 -19.84
C VAL A 36 6.52 13.36 -20.55
N ALA A 37 6.85 14.54 -21.08
CA ALA A 37 5.90 15.38 -21.80
C ALA A 37 5.32 14.70 -23.06
N GLU A 38 6.15 13.97 -23.81
CA GLU A 38 5.72 13.20 -24.98
C GLU A 38 4.73 12.08 -24.61
N GLU A 39 5.01 11.32 -23.55
CA GLU A 39 4.11 10.24 -23.12
C GLU A 39 2.82 10.80 -22.50
N VAL A 40 2.87 11.92 -21.76
CA VAL A 40 1.66 12.59 -21.25
C VAL A 40 0.80 13.13 -22.40
N LYS A 41 1.41 13.66 -23.47
CA LYS A 41 0.66 14.06 -24.66
C LYS A 41 -0.13 12.89 -25.26
N LYS A 42 0.48 11.70 -25.34
CA LYS A 42 -0.19 10.48 -25.82
C LYS A 42 -1.32 10.03 -24.89
N ILE A 43 -1.21 10.27 -23.57
CA ILE A 43 -2.30 10.03 -22.62
C ILE A 43 -3.55 10.85 -22.97
N ARG A 44 -3.39 12.12 -23.38
CA ARG A 44 -4.52 12.96 -23.80
C ARG A 44 -5.27 12.39 -25.00
N GLU A 45 -4.55 11.68 -25.86
CA GLU A 45 -5.07 11.10 -27.09
C GLU A 45 -5.70 9.72 -26.89
N LEU A 46 -5.59 9.13 -25.69
CA LEU A 46 -6.24 7.86 -25.36
C LEU A 46 -7.75 7.94 -25.61
N SER A 47 -8.29 6.87 -26.19
CA SER A 47 -9.70 6.73 -26.56
C SER A 47 -10.21 5.34 -26.23
N GLY A 48 -11.48 5.21 -25.87
CA GLY A 48 -12.10 3.93 -25.56
C GLY A 48 -13.36 4.08 -24.70
N GLU A 49 -14.06 2.98 -24.48
CA GLU A 49 -15.14 2.88 -23.49
C GLU A 49 -14.72 1.91 -22.39
N THR A 50 -14.95 2.29 -21.14
CA THR A 50 -14.57 1.45 -20.00
C THR A 50 -15.67 1.39 -18.94
N ALA A 51 -15.99 0.20 -18.46
CA ALA A 51 -16.87 0.02 -17.32
C ALA A 51 -16.26 0.71 -16.10
N TRP A 52 -17.09 1.33 -15.25
CA TRP A 52 -16.66 1.96 -13.98
C TRP A 52 -15.67 1.11 -13.15
N TYR A 53 -15.78 -0.23 -13.25
CA TYR A 53 -15.04 -1.24 -12.49
C TYR A 53 -13.97 -2.03 -13.29
N LEU A 54 -13.83 -1.84 -14.61
CA LEU A 54 -12.86 -2.58 -15.46
C LEU A 54 -11.82 -1.62 -16.06
N PHE A 55 -10.91 -1.14 -15.23
CA PHE A 55 -9.82 -0.23 -15.62
C PHE A 55 -8.68 -0.94 -16.40
N ASN A 56 -8.97 -1.50 -17.57
CA ASN A 56 -7.97 -2.13 -18.46
C ASN A 56 -7.01 -1.12 -19.13
N GLU A 57 -7.34 0.17 -19.12
CA GLU A 57 -6.58 1.24 -19.78
C GLU A 57 -5.28 1.62 -19.07
N PHE A 58 -5.10 1.27 -17.81
CA PHE A 58 -3.84 1.51 -17.09
C PHE A 58 -2.68 0.63 -17.54
N ASN A 59 -2.93 -0.24 -18.53
CA ASN A 59 -1.96 -1.01 -19.28
C ASN A 59 -1.69 -0.43 -20.68
N ALA A 60 -2.22 0.76 -21.01
CA ALA A 60 -1.87 1.44 -22.25
C ALA A 60 -0.37 1.75 -22.29
N GLU A 61 0.22 1.64 -23.49
CA GLU A 61 1.65 1.81 -23.72
C GLU A 61 2.26 3.08 -23.06
N PRO A 62 1.69 4.30 -23.18
CA PRO A 62 2.29 5.48 -22.57
C PRO A 62 2.31 5.42 -21.04
N ILE A 63 1.31 4.78 -20.41
CA ILE A 63 1.24 4.60 -18.96
C ILE A 63 2.29 3.59 -18.50
N LEU A 64 2.48 2.51 -19.25
CA LEU A 64 3.51 1.51 -18.96
C LEU A 64 4.91 2.11 -19.09
N LYS A 65 5.18 2.87 -20.16
CA LYS A 65 6.46 3.57 -20.35
C LYS A 65 6.79 4.51 -19.19
N LEU A 66 5.82 5.32 -18.75
CA LEU A 66 6.04 6.22 -17.60
C LEU A 66 6.31 5.42 -16.31
N LYS A 67 5.58 4.31 -16.07
CA LYS A 67 5.85 3.43 -14.92
C LYS A 67 7.26 2.83 -14.96
N GLU A 68 7.72 2.41 -16.14
CA GLU A 68 9.06 1.84 -16.34
C GLU A 68 10.19 2.85 -16.10
N MET A 69 9.95 4.14 -16.33
CA MET A 69 10.91 5.19 -15.98
C MET A 69 11.10 5.35 -14.46
N GLY A 70 10.14 4.89 -13.65
CA GLY A 70 10.28 4.76 -12.20
C GLY A 70 10.25 6.09 -11.43
N MET A 71 10.72 6.05 -10.18
CA MET A 71 10.60 7.14 -9.19
C MET A 71 11.13 8.49 -9.69
N VAL A 72 12.19 8.48 -10.51
CA VAL A 72 12.88 9.70 -10.98
C VAL A 72 11.97 10.63 -11.78
N ILE A 73 10.89 10.12 -12.39
CA ILE A 73 9.97 10.96 -13.16
C ILE A 73 8.87 11.64 -12.33
N ILE A 74 8.70 11.28 -11.04
CA ILE A 74 7.62 11.85 -10.19
C ILE A 74 7.63 13.39 -10.22
N PRO A 75 8.77 14.10 -10.04
CA PRO A 75 8.78 15.57 -10.09
C PRO A 75 8.27 16.15 -11.41
N PHE A 76 8.56 15.50 -12.53
CA PHE A 76 8.15 15.94 -13.87
C PHE A 76 6.67 15.64 -14.16
N LEU A 77 6.05 14.72 -13.41
CA LEU A 77 4.62 14.44 -13.49
C LEU A 77 3.77 15.43 -12.67
N LEU A 78 4.32 16.06 -11.62
CA LEU A 78 3.56 16.95 -10.73
C LEU A 78 2.81 18.08 -11.45
N PRO A 79 3.40 18.80 -12.43
CA PRO A 79 2.69 19.88 -13.13
C PRO A 79 1.44 19.38 -13.85
N TYR A 80 1.43 18.12 -14.30
CA TYR A 80 0.30 17.54 -15.02
C TYR A 80 -0.87 17.13 -14.11
N LEU A 81 -0.73 17.23 -12.78
CA LEU A 81 -1.89 17.15 -11.89
C LEU A 81 -2.86 18.32 -12.09
N SER A 82 -2.37 19.45 -12.61
CA SER A 82 -3.20 20.59 -13.01
C SER A 82 -3.83 20.43 -14.40
N ASP A 83 -3.54 19.35 -15.12
CA ASP A 83 -4.12 19.09 -16.44
C ASP A 83 -5.51 18.46 -16.32
N THR A 84 -6.53 19.32 -16.35
CA THR A 84 -7.94 18.94 -16.29
C THR A 84 -8.56 18.68 -17.66
N SER A 85 -7.74 18.60 -18.73
CA SER A 85 -8.27 18.31 -20.07
C SER A 85 -8.90 16.92 -20.14
N GLU A 86 -10.00 16.82 -20.89
CA GLU A 86 -10.66 15.55 -21.15
C GLU A 86 -9.84 14.71 -22.13
N THR A 87 -9.69 13.42 -21.82
CA THR A 87 -9.27 12.41 -22.80
C THR A 87 -10.44 12.00 -23.69
N ARG A 88 -10.19 11.21 -24.73
CA ARG A 88 -11.26 10.64 -25.58
C ARG A 88 -11.86 9.36 -24.97
N VAL A 89 -11.48 8.99 -23.74
CA VAL A 89 -12.02 7.85 -23.02
C VAL A 89 -13.35 8.22 -22.36
N ARG A 90 -14.36 7.35 -22.51
CA ARG A 90 -15.66 7.47 -21.85
C ARG A 90 -15.83 6.40 -20.78
N ARG A 91 -16.17 6.82 -19.56
CA ARG A 91 -16.50 5.92 -18.46
C ARG A 91 -17.98 5.57 -18.50
N VAL A 92 -18.29 4.28 -18.64
CA VAL A 92 -19.65 3.76 -18.74
C VAL A 92 -20.06 3.09 -17.43
N HIS A 93 -21.24 3.44 -16.92
CA HIS A 93 -21.81 2.83 -15.71
C HIS A 93 -22.92 1.85 -16.12
N TYR A 94 -22.62 0.55 -16.18
CA TYR A 94 -23.55 -0.48 -16.64
C TYR A 94 -24.73 -0.80 -15.68
N ARG A 95 -24.90 -0.04 -14.58
CA ARG A 95 -25.89 -0.35 -13.52
C ARG A 95 -27.20 0.44 -13.60
N TYR A 96 -27.33 1.43 -14.50
CA TYR A 96 -28.57 2.22 -14.66
C TYR A 96 -28.88 2.46 -16.14
N PRO A 97 -30.17 2.48 -16.55
CA PRO A 97 -30.60 2.65 -17.94
C PRO A 97 -30.32 4.06 -18.52
N ASN A 98 -29.93 5.02 -17.68
CA ASN A 98 -29.58 6.38 -18.11
C ASN A 98 -28.05 6.51 -18.20
N TYR A 99 -27.57 6.37 -19.42
CA TYR A 99 -26.17 6.51 -19.82
C TYR A 99 -25.67 7.94 -19.55
N TYR A 100 -24.70 8.09 -18.64
CA TYR A 100 -23.87 9.29 -18.52
C TYR A 100 -22.41 8.90 -18.66
N GLY A 101 -21.91 8.91 -19.91
CA GLY A 101 -20.51 8.69 -20.20
C GLY A 101 -19.67 9.92 -19.85
N ARG A 102 -19.06 9.96 -18.66
CA ARG A 102 -18.12 11.05 -18.32
C ARG A 102 -16.77 10.80 -19.00
N ALA A 103 -16.21 11.83 -19.63
CA ALA A 103 -14.85 11.75 -20.12
C ALA A 103 -13.87 11.68 -18.94
N VAL A 104 -12.84 10.84 -19.04
CA VAL A 104 -11.79 10.78 -18.02
C VAL A 104 -10.83 11.95 -18.23
N ILE A 105 -10.47 12.67 -17.17
CA ILE A 105 -9.50 13.77 -17.25
C ILE A 105 -8.06 13.28 -17.07
N VAL A 106 -7.11 13.99 -17.69
CA VAL A 106 -5.68 13.60 -17.74
C VAL A 106 -5.08 13.45 -16.34
N ASN A 107 -5.32 14.40 -15.43
CA ASN A 107 -4.72 14.36 -14.09
C ASN A 107 -5.06 13.10 -13.29
N ARG A 108 -6.17 12.42 -13.58
CA ARG A 108 -6.52 11.14 -12.95
C ARG A 108 -5.57 10.02 -13.36
N TYR A 109 -5.17 9.99 -14.64
CA TYR A 109 -4.12 9.07 -15.10
C TYR A 109 -2.77 9.40 -14.46
N ILE A 110 -2.44 10.70 -14.36
CA ILE A 110 -1.20 11.16 -13.72
C ILE A 110 -1.15 10.73 -12.26
N GLY A 111 -2.21 10.97 -11.50
CA GLY A 111 -2.35 10.56 -10.10
C GLY A 111 -2.20 9.05 -9.93
N TYR A 112 -2.84 8.28 -10.79
CA TYR A 112 -2.67 6.82 -10.81
C TYR A 112 -1.23 6.39 -11.12
N ILE A 113 -0.58 6.99 -12.13
CA ILE A 113 0.81 6.68 -12.48
C ILE A 113 1.71 6.96 -11.28
N ILE A 114 1.56 8.10 -10.62
CA ILE A 114 2.32 8.47 -9.44
C ILE A 114 2.12 7.44 -8.32
N ASN A 115 0.88 7.07 -7.98
CA ASN A 115 0.63 6.04 -6.95
C ASN A 115 1.34 4.71 -7.27
N ARG A 116 1.35 4.31 -8.55
CA ARG A 116 1.96 3.05 -8.99
C ARG A 116 3.48 3.09 -8.98
N ILE A 117 4.08 4.20 -9.38
CA ILE A 117 5.54 4.39 -9.33
C ILE A 117 6.02 4.44 -7.88
N ALA A 118 5.30 5.16 -7.03
CA ALA A 118 5.59 5.28 -5.62
C ALA A 118 5.39 3.96 -4.85
N ASP A 119 4.49 3.12 -5.34
CA ASP A 119 3.89 1.99 -4.63
C ASP A 119 3.26 2.45 -3.30
N HIS A 120 2.53 3.56 -3.36
CA HIS A 120 1.96 4.25 -2.20
C HIS A 120 0.67 4.97 -2.63
N GLN A 121 -0.39 4.92 -1.81
CA GLN A 121 -1.63 5.64 -2.05
C GLN A 121 -1.56 7.03 -1.42
N PHE A 122 -1.47 8.06 -2.26
CA PHE A 122 -1.58 9.45 -1.79
C PHE A 122 -3.04 9.81 -1.52
N TYR A 123 -3.25 10.47 -0.38
CA TYR A 123 -4.55 10.93 0.07
C TYR A 123 -4.41 12.28 0.79
N LEU A 124 -5.48 13.06 0.81
CA LEU A 124 -5.63 14.25 1.63
C LEU A 124 -6.82 14.05 2.59
N PRO A 125 -6.76 14.61 3.81
CA PRO A 125 -7.94 14.70 4.65
C PRO A 125 -9.00 15.55 3.96
N GLY A 126 -10.25 15.10 4.03
CA GLY A 126 -11.41 15.79 3.49
C GLY A 126 -11.90 16.91 4.41
N LYS A 127 -13.13 17.38 4.17
CA LYS A 127 -13.73 18.48 4.95
C LYS A 127 -14.32 18.02 6.28
N THR A 128 -14.60 16.73 6.41
CA THR A 128 -15.02 16.10 7.66
C THR A 128 -13.94 15.13 8.11
N ASP A 129 -13.95 14.77 9.40
CA ASP A 129 -12.94 13.88 10.00
C ASP A 129 -12.92 12.48 9.35
N ASP A 130 -14.02 12.08 8.70
CA ASP A 130 -14.17 10.78 8.04
C ASP A 130 -13.98 10.81 6.52
N ASP A 131 -13.90 12.00 5.91
CA ASP A 131 -13.71 12.14 4.47
C ASP A 131 -12.22 12.07 4.12
N ILE A 132 -11.90 11.31 3.07
CA ILE A 132 -10.58 11.30 2.45
C ILE A 132 -10.73 11.60 0.97
N ILE A 133 -9.79 12.35 0.41
CA ILE A 133 -9.70 12.60 -1.03
C ILE A 133 -8.52 11.79 -1.53
N LEU A 134 -8.74 10.89 -2.49
CA LEU A 134 -7.68 10.09 -3.09
C LEU A 134 -7.07 10.80 -4.31
N LEU A 135 -5.75 10.65 -4.53
CA LEU A 135 -5.07 11.20 -5.71
C LEU A 135 -5.64 10.67 -7.04
N THR A 136 -6.33 9.52 -7.02
CA THR A 136 -6.92 8.88 -8.20
C THR A 136 -8.36 9.32 -8.49
N GLU A 137 -8.86 10.28 -7.74
CA GLU A 137 -10.11 10.99 -8.04
C GLU A 137 -9.88 12.07 -9.11
N GLU A 138 -10.97 12.62 -9.62
CA GLU A 138 -10.90 13.72 -10.58
C GLU A 138 -10.67 15.02 -9.84
N LEU A 139 -9.45 15.56 -9.92
CA LEU A 139 -9.07 16.78 -9.23
C LEU A 139 -9.48 17.98 -10.09
N VAL A 140 -10.45 18.76 -9.63
CA VAL A 140 -10.91 19.97 -10.33
C VAL A 140 -10.59 21.26 -9.58
N ASP A 141 -10.39 21.15 -8.27
CA ASP A 141 -10.11 22.27 -7.38
C ASP A 141 -8.59 22.56 -7.32
N MET A 142 -8.21 23.81 -7.58
CA MET A 142 -6.80 24.20 -7.65
C MET A 142 -6.07 24.11 -6.32
N ASP A 143 -6.77 24.35 -5.20
CA ASP A 143 -6.17 24.25 -3.86
C ASP A 143 -5.87 22.78 -3.51
N THR A 144 -6.81 21.88 -3.81
CA THR A 144 -6.64 20.42 -3.69
C THR A 144 -5.49 19.92 -4.57
N ILE A 145 -5.40 20.39 -5.83
CA ILE A 145 -4.30 20.03 -6.74
C ILE A 145 -2.95 20.47 -6.16
N ARG A 146 -2.83 21.71 -5.67
CA ARG A 146 -1.60 22.22 -5.05
C ARG A 146 -1.22 21.48 -3.77
N ALA A 147 -2.22 21.11 -2.97
CA ALA A 147 -2.01 20.31 -1.77
C ALA A 147 -1.43 18.93 -2.12
N PHE A 148 -1.95 18.25 -3.15
CA PHE A 148 -1.37 17.00 -3.64
C PHE A 148 0.03 17.19 -4.22
N GLN A 149 0.26 18.21 -5.05
CA GLN A 149 1.59 18.49 -5.60
C GLN A 149 2.62 18.68 -4.47
N THR A 150 2.26 19.40 -3.41
CA THR A 150 3.11 19.61 -2.23
C THR A 150 3.33 18.31 -1.45
N LEU A 151 2.26 17.55 -1.19
CA LEU A 151 2.33 16.27 -0.49
C LEU A 151 3.27 15.28 -1.21
N ILE A 152 3.11 15.13 -2.52
CA ILE A 152 3.89 14.20 -3.34
C ILE A 152 5.33 14.67 -3.46
N ALA A 153 5.57 15.98 -3.63
CA ALA A 153 6.93 16.53 -3.65
C ALA A 153 7.67 16.26 -2.34
N ASN A 154 7.02 16.50 -1.19
CA ASN A 154 7.59 16.22 0.13
C ASN A 154 7.86 14.73 0.32
N TRP A 155 6.91 13.88 -0.05
CA TRP A 155 7.09 12.43 0.00
C TRP A 155 8.25 11.99 -0.89
N TYR A 156 8.35 12.51 -2.12
CA TYR A 156 9.43 12.17 -3.04
C TYR A 156 10.80 12.56 -2.47
N GLN A 157 10.96 13.77 -1.93
CA GLN A 157 12.24 14.18 -1.32
C GLN A 157 12.63 13.30 -0.14
N LYS A 158 11.68 12.86 0.67
CA LYS A 158 11.92 11.92 1.80
C LYS A 158 12.30 10.51 1.34
N ASN A 159 11.83 10.08 0.16
CA ASN A 159 11.81 8.67 -0.25
C ASN A 159 12.63 8.33 -1.51
N LYS A 160 13.13 9.32 -2.25
CA LYS A 160 13.84 9.11 -3.53
C LYS A 160 15.06 8.20 -3.41
N ASP A 161 15.77 8.24 -2.29
CA ASP A 161 16.98 7.46 -2.04
C ASP A 161 16.70 6.20 -1.20
N LYS A 162 15.45 5.99 -0.77
CA LYS A 162 15.05 4.81 0.02
C LYS A 162 14.73 3.63 -0.89
N SER A 163 15.19 2.45 -0.49
CA SER A 163 14.72 1.19 -1.06
C SER A 163 13.23 1.00 -0.81
N LEU A 164 12.55 0.21 -1.65
CA LEU A 164 11.14 -0.10 -1.48
C LEU A 164 10.84 -0.65 -0.08
N GLY A 165 11.74 -1.50 0.45
CA GLY A 165 11.58 -2.06 1.78
C GLY A 165 11.64 -1.04 2.92
N GLU A 166 12.46 0.01 2.80
CA GLU A 166 12.48 1.11 3.77
C GLU A 166 11.21 1.94 3.67
N ARG A 167 10.67 2.16 2.46
CA ARG A 167 9.38 2.85 2.30
C ARG A 167 8.23 2.05 2.90
N LYS A 168 8.21 0.73 2.73
CA LYS A 168 7.21 -0.14 3.38
C LYS A 168 7.32 -0.16 4.89
N LEU A 169 8.51 0.05 5.46
CA LEU A 169 8.65 0.21 6.90
C LEU A 169 8.07 1.55 7.38
N ASP A 170 8.29 2.64 6.63
CA ASP A 170 7.62 3.92 6.90
C ASP A 170 6.10 3.78 6.83
N ASP A 171 5.58 3.04 5.84
CA ASP A 171 4.14 2.82 5.63
C ASP A 171 3.46 2.08 6.80
N LEU A 172 4.18 1.39 7.69
CA LEU A 172 3.59 0.75 8.90
C LEU A 172 2.93 1.76 9.84
N GLN A 173 3.32 3.03 9.75
CA GLN A 173 2.80 4.13 10.57
C GLN A 173 2.05 5.16 9.74
N ASP A 174 1.73 4.85 8.48
CA ASP A 174 0.93 5.73 7.63
C ASP A 174 -0.48 5.91 8.21
N GLY A 175 -1.05 7.11 8.08
CA GLY A 175 -2.39 7.39 8.60
C GLY A 175 -3.48 6.63 7.84
N PHE A 176 -3.25 6.31 6.57
CA PHE A 176 -4.21 5.59 5.76
C PHE A 176 -3.97 4.07 5.79
N HIS A 177 -4.99 3.35 6.26
CA HIS A 177 -4.91 1.91 6.48
C HIS A 177 -4.55 1.12 5.21
N THR A 178 -4.95 1.59 4.02
CA THR A 178 -4.61 0.92 2.75
C THR A 178 -3.09 0.81 2.55
N ASN A 179 -2.33 1.84 2.92
CA ASN A 179 -0.87 1.81 2.85
C ASN A 179 -0.30 0.83 3.88
N ARG A 180 -0.81 0.83 5.11
CA ARG A 180 -0.41 -0.10 6.17
C ARG A 180 -0.61 -1.57 5.76
N PHE A 181 -1.80 -1.91 5.26
CA PHE A 181 -2.10 -3.27 4.78
C PHE A 181 -1.21 -3.70 3.61
N ALA A 182 -0.99 -2.81 2.64
CA ALA A 182 -0.08 -3.08 1.53
C ALA A 182 1.36 -3.33 2.03
N ALA A 183 1.80 -2.60 3.07
CA ALA A 183 3.09 -2.81 3.69
C ALA A 183 3.21 -4.18 4.37
N TYR A 184 2.23 -4.58 5.20
CA TYR A 184 2.23 -5.90 5.84
C TYR A 184 2.36 -7.03 4.82
N GLN A 185 1.56 -6.98 3.75
CA GLN A 185 1.59 -7.97 2.69
C GLN A 185 2.94 -8.03 1.97
N TRP A 186 3.51 -6.87 1.62
CA TRP A 186 4.80 -6.82 0.92
C TRP A 186 5.93 -7.34 1.82
N LEU A 187 5.98 -6.89 3.07
CA LEU A 187 7.02 -7.29 4.04
C LEU A 187 6.95 -8.80 4.30
N GLY A 188 5.76 -9.38 4.47
CA GLY A 188 5.58 -10.83 4.59
C GLY A 188 6.03 -11.60 3.35
N LYS A 189 5.65 -11.14 2.14
CA LYS A 189 6.05 -11.77 0.87
C LYS A 189 7.56 -11.71 0.62
N SER A 190 8.25 -10.70 1.15
CA SER A 190 9.70 -10.59 1.03
C SER A 190 10.46 -11.72 1.76
N ARG A 191 9.82 -12.36 2.75
CA ARG A 191 10.39 -13.41 3.62
C ARG A 191 11.71 -13.02 4.30
N SER A 192 11.98 -11.73 4.43
CA SER A 192 13.23 -11.24 4.98
C SER A 192 13.14 -11.05 6.50
N GLU A 193 14.00 -11.75 7.26
CA GLU A 193 14.02 -11.72 8.72
C GLU A 193 14.18 -10.31 9.32
N LYS A 194 14.84 -9.39 8.60
CA LYS A 194 15.03 -8.00 9.06
C LYS A 194 13.71 -7.24 9.33
N TYR A 195 12.60 -7.69 8.72
CA TYR A 195 11.28 -7.07 8.88
C TYR A 195 10.45 -7.69 10.01
N ARG A 196 10.94 -8.77 10.63
CA ARG A 196 10.27 -9.45 11.74
C ARG A 196 10.00 -8.49 12.90
N LEU A 197 11.04 -7.85 13.43
CA LEU A 197 10.91 -6.99 14.62
C LEU A 197 9.95 -5.80 14.41
N PRO A 198 10.00 -5.06 13.27
CA PRO A 198 9.01 -4.03 12.98
C PRO A 198 7.56 -4.52 13.04
N LEU A 199 7.26 -5.69 12.46
CA LEU A 199 5.91 -6.28 12.47
C LEU A 199 5.49 -6.70 13.88
N GLU A 200 6.39 -7.31 14.67
CA GLU A 200 6.10 -7.66 16.08
C GLU A 200 5.82 -6.40 16.92
N ASN A 201 6.57 -5.32 16.69
CA ASN A 201 6.35 -4.06 17.38
C ASN A 201 5.02 -3.42 16.98
N LYS A 202 4.63 -3.51 15.70
CA LYS A 202 3.33 -3.02 15.25
C LYS A 202 2.17 -3.76 15.94
N ILE A 203 2.25 -5.09 16.07
CA ILE A 203 1.25 -5.86 16.84
C ILE A 203 1.19 -5.36 18.29
N LYS A 204 2.33 -5.17 18.95
CA LYS A 204 2.37 -4.65 20.33
C LYS A 204 1.77 -3.25 20.47
N GLU A 205 1.86 -2.41 19.44
CA GLU A 205 1.18 -1.11 19.42
C GLU A 205 -0.33 -1.27 19.25
N LEU A 206 -0.77 -2.14 18.34
CA LEU A 206 -2.18 -2.40 18.09
C LEU A 206 -2.88 -3.00 19.31
N PHE A 207 -2.15 -3.75 20.16
CA PHE A 207 -2.66 -4.24 21.43
C PHE A 207 -2.97 -3.15 22.46
N LYS A 208 -2.55 -1.90 22.22
CA LYS A 208 -2.83 -0.78 23.12
C LYS A 208 -4.15 -0.12 22.75
N GLY A 209 -4.94 0.20 23.77
CA GLY A 209 -6.24 0.86 23.64
C GLY A 209 -7.37 -0.12 23.33
N ASP A 210 -8.57 0.43 23.09
CA ASP A 210 -9.77 -0.39 22.86
C ASP A 210 -9.71 -1.10 21.51
N SER A 211 -10.26 -2.32 21.47
CA SER A 211 -10.34 -3.12 20.24
C SER A 211 -11.33 -2.50 19.26
N ASP A 212 -10.97 -2.49 17.99
CA ASP A 212 -11.89 -2.20 16.89
C ASP A 212 -11.59 -3.14 15.71
N THR A 213 -12.55 -3.28 14.79
CA THR A 213 -12.47 -4.24 13.68
C THR A 213 -11.32 -3.95 12.71
N LEU A 214 -10.88 -2.69 12.61
CA LEU A 214 -9.77 -2.29 11.76
C LEU A 214 -8.44 -2.73 12.40
N LYS A 215 -8.26 -2.47 13.70
CA LYS A 215 -7.08 -2.91 14.46
C LYS A 215 -6.92 -4.42 14.43
N ASP A 216 -8.01 -5.16 14.64
CA ASP A 216 -8.00 -6.63 14.58
C ASP A 216 -7.55 -7.13 13.22
N SER A 217 -8.02 -6.48 12.15
CA SER A 217 -7.61 -6.81 10.78
C SER A 217 -6.13 -6.50 10.55
N GLU A 218 -5.62 -5.37 11.07
CA GLU A 218 -4.19 -5.05 10.98
C GLU A 218 -3.31 -6.04 11.76
N MET A 219 -3.76 -6.50 12.93
CA MET A 219 -3.05 -7.52 13.70
C MET A 219 -2.94 -8.84 12.92
N VAL A 220 -4.02 -9.25 12.25
CA VAL A 220 -4.05 -10.47 11.42
C VAL A 220 -3.07 -10.38 10.26
N ASP A 221 -3.04 -9.25 9.56
CA ASP A 221 -2.13 -9.07 8.43
C ASP A 221 -0.67 -9.02 8.89
N CYS A 222 -0.39 -8.42 10.05
CA CYS A 222 0.93 -8.49 10.68
C CYS A 222 1.31 -9.93 11.06
N ALA A 223 0.40 -10.67 11.71
CA ALA A 223 0.63 -12.06 12.11
C ALA A 223 0.87 -12.95 10.89
N THR A 224 0.07 -12.77 9.83
CA THR A 224 0.22 -13.47 8.55
C THR A 224 1.57 -13.16 7.90
N ALA A 225 2.00 -11.90 7.93
CA ALA A 225 3.32 -11.50 7.44
C ALA A 225 4.45 -12.18 8.22
N LEU A 226 4.35 -12.26 9.55
CA LEU A 226 5.30 -13.00 10.40
C LEU A 226 5.32 -14.50 10.09
N GLY A 227 4.15 -15.12 9.91
CA GLY A 227 4.03 -16.51 9.48
C GLY A 227 4.69 -16.78 8.12
N ASN A 228 4.57 -15.84 7.18
CA ASN A 228 5.24 -15.93 5.87
C ASN A 228 6.76 -15.72 5.94
N ILE A 229 7.25 -14.90 6.89
CA ILE A 229 8.68 -14.78 7.20
C ILE A 229 9.21 -16.09 7.79
N GLY A 230 8.39 -16.83 8.56
CA GLY A 230 8.70 -18.20 8.96
C GLY A 230 9.67 -18.32 10.13
N ASN A 231 9.92 -17.25 10.88
CA ASN A 231 10.85 -17.27 12.01
C ASN A 231 10.13 -17.66 13.32
N PRO A 232 10.46 -18.80 13.95
CA PRO A 232 9.73 -19.30 15.11
C PRO A 232 9.79 -18.38 16.34
N LYS A 233 10.72 -17.42 16.40
CA LYS A 233 10.79 -16.43 17.50
C LYS A 233 9.53 -15.57 17.59
N SER A 234 8.77 -15.43 16.50
CA SER A 234 7.51 -14.68 16.46
C SER A 234 6.30 -15.48 16.96
N ALA A 235 6.46 -16.79 17.25
CA ALA A 235 5.32 -17.65 17.59
C ALA A 235 4.54 -17.15 18.81
N LYS A 236 5.24 -16.62 19.82
CA LYS A 236 4.59 -16.08 21.03
C LYS A 236 3.62 -14.94 20.71
N ILE A 237 4.07 -13.92 19.98
CA ILE A 237 3.22 -12.76 19.67
C ILE A 237 2.09 -13.12 18.70
N VAL A 238 2.34 -14.06 17.77
CA VAL A 238 1.30 -14.56 16.85
C VAL A 238 0.24 -15.37 17.59
N LEU A 239 0.63 -16.17 18.59
CA LEU A 239 -0.30 -16.88 19.47
C LEU A 239 -1.12 -15.90 20.31
N GLU A 240 -0.50 -14.85 20.86
CA GLU A 240 -1.20 -13.78 21.58
C GLU A 240 -2.25 -13.12 20.68
N THR A 241 -1.90 -12.79 19.43
CA THR A 241 -2.84 -12.27 18.43
C THR A 241 -3.98 -13.24 18.14
N ALA A 242 -3.68 -14.52 17.90
CA ALA A 242 -4.70 -15.52 17.62
C ALA A 242 -5.69 -15.68 18.80
N ASN A 243 -5.18 -15.66 20.04
CA ASN A 243 -6.01 -15.73 21.24
C ASN A 243 -6.89 -14.47 21.39
N HIS A 244 -6.35 -13.28 21.15
CA HIS A 244 -7.11 -12.03 21.18
C HIS A 244 -8.29 -12.06 20.20
N LEU A 245 -8.04 -12.49 18.96
CA LEU A 245 -9.08 -12.60 17.92
C LEU A 245 -10.11 -13.71 18.21
N SER A 246 -9.73 -14.71 19.00
CA SER A 246 -10.60 -15.86 19.32
C SER A 246 -11.66 -15.51 20.35
N TYR A 247 -11.40 -14.50 21.20
CA TYR A 247 -12.21 -14.16 22.35
C TYR A 247 -12.30 -12.63 22.43
N ASP A 248 -13.22 -12.05 21.65
CA ASP A 248 -13.49 -10.60 21.57
C ASP A 248 -13.36 -9.93 22.95
N TYR A 249 -12.28 -9.19 23.16
CA TYR A 249 -11.87 -8.70 24.48
C TYR A 249 -12.39 -7.28 24.69
N SER A 250 -13.71 -7.14 24.82
CA SER A 250 -14.27 -5.94 25.46
C SER A 250 -14.04 -6.03 26.98
N GLY A 251 -12.81 -5.80 27.43
CA GLY A 251 -12.51 -5.42 28.82
C GLY A 251 -12.83 -6.45 29.92
N GLY A 252 -12.50 -7.74 29.72
CA GLY A 252 -12.36 -8.68 30.85
C GLY A 252 -13.53 -9.62 31.14
N GLU A 253 -14.62 -9.57 30.38
CA GLU A 253 -15.62 -10.66 30.37
C GLU A 253 -15.54 -11.45 29.06
N ARG A 254 -15.67 -12.78 29.16
CA ARG A 254 -15.88 -13.68 28.01
C ARG A 254 -17.24 -13.34 27.39
N VAL A 255 -17.30 -12.29 26.57
CA VAL A 255 -18.56 -11.92 25.93
C VAL A 255 -18.90 -13.02 24.92
N ARG A 256 -20.00 -13.72 25.21
CA ARG A 256 -20.61 -14.70 24.31
C ARG A 256 -20.79 -14.08 22.93
N TRP A 257 -20.56 -14.87 21.89
CA TRP A 257 -20.68 -14.61 20.44
C TRP A 257 -22.08 -14.16 19.97
N LYS A 258 -22.93 -13.64 20.86
CA LYS A 258 -24.35 -13.37 20.66
C LYS A 258 -24.60 -12.13 19.79
N TYR A 259 -23.66 -11.19 19.73
CA TYR A 259 -23.86 -9.89 19.06
C TYR A 259 -22.76 -9.54 18.04
N HIS A 260 -21.53 -10.01 18.24
CA HIS A 260 -20.43 -9.88 17.30
C HIS A 260 -19.75 -11.24 17.18
N THR A 261 -19.85 -11.86 16.01
CA THR A 261 -19.10 -13.07 15.67
C THR A 261 -17.70 -12.61 15.27
N PRO A 262 -16.62 -12.92 16.01
CA PRO A 262 -15.26 -12.73 15.54
C PRO A 262 -15.14 -13.20 14.10
N ASN A 263 -14.48 -12.39 13.29
CA ASN A 263 -14.31 -12.72 11.89
C ASN A 263 -13.54 -14.05 11.79
N ILE A 264 -14.24 -15.15 11.48
CA ILE A 264 -13.66 -16.50 11.41
C ILE A 264 -12.45 -16.52 10.48
N TYR A 265 -12.48 -15.73 9.42
CA TYR A 265 -11.34 -15.59 8.51
C TYR A 265 -10.09 -15.07 9.23
N ASN A 266 -10.24 -14.05 10.09
CA ASN A 266 -9.15 -13.46 10.87
C ASN A 266 -8.57 -14.47 11.87
N VAL A 267 -9.44 -15.18 12.60
CA VAL A 267 -9.05 -16.22 13.56
C VAL A 267 -8.23 -17.33 12.88
N PHE A 268 -8.76 -17.89 11.80
CA PHE A 268 -8.07 -18.96 11.07
C PHE A 268 -6.76 -18.48 10.44
N SER A 269 -6.70 -17.24 9.93
CA SER A 269 -5.47 -16.67 9.36
C SER A 269 -4.37 -16.53 10.41
N ALA A 270 -4.70 -16.06 11.62
CA ALA A 270 -3.74 -15.96 12.72
C ALA A 270 -3.24 -17.34 13.18
N TYR A 271 -4.12 -18.34 13.27
CA TYR A 271 -3.72 -19.71 13.58
C TYR A 271 -2.94 -20.39 12.46
N GLU A 272 -3.22 -20.09 11.18
CA GLU A 272 -2.40 -20.55 10.05
C GLU A 272 -0.99 -19.95 10.14
N ALA A 273 -0.88 -18.67 10.50
CA ALA A 273 0.41 -18.03 10.73
C ALA A 273 1.18 -18.74 11.86
N LEU A 274 0.52 -19.06 12.97
CA LEU A 274 1.12 -19.84 14.07
C LEU A 274 1.57 -21.24 13.59
N ALA A 275 0.76 -21.90 12.78
CA ALA A 275 1.09 -23.20 12.18
C ALA A 275 2.33 -23.13 11.28
N LYS A 276 2.47 -22.07 10.46
CA LYS A 276 3.66 -21.81 9.64
C LYS A 276 4.93 -21.60 10.47
N LEU A 277 4.79 -21.13 11.71
CA LEU A 277 5.89 -20.97 12.67
C LEU A 277 6.24 -22.26 13.43
N GLY A 278 5.64 -23.40 13.08
CA GLY A 278 5.94 -24.71 13.66
C GLY A 278 4.96 -25.16 14.75
N HIS A 279 3.92 -24.39 15.05
CA HIS A 279 2.98 -24.62 16.15
C HIS A 279 1.64 -25.21 15.70
N LYS A 280 1.66 -26.09 14.69
CA LYS A 280 0.45 -26.68 14.07
C LYS A 280 -0.47 -27.39 15.07
N LYS A 281 0.13 -28.19 15.97
CA LYS A 281 -0.63 -28.94 16.99
C LYS A 281 -1.38 -28.01 17.94
N GLU A 282 -0.70 -26.95 18.39
CA GLU A 282 -1.27 -25.96 19.29
C GLU A 282 -2.41 -25.18 18.61
N ALA A 283 -2.20 -24.75 17.35
CA ALA A 283 -3.24 -24.11 16.56
C ALA A 283 -4.50 -24.99 16.41
N LEU A 284 -4.33 -26.28 16.11
CA LEU A 284 -5.45 -27.23 16.00
C LEU A 284 -6.17 -27.47 17.32
N VAL A 285 -5.45 -27.55 18.44
CA VAL A 285 -6.07 -27.68 19.76
C VAL A 285 -6.99 -26.49 20.03
N ARG A 286 -6.49 -25.26 19.83
CA ARG A 286 -7.27 -24.03 20.06
C ARG A 286 -8.49 -23.92 19.14
N LEU A 287 -8.33 -24.23 17.86
CA LEU A 287 -9.46 -24.23 16.92
C LEU A 287 -10.53 -25.27 17.29
N ASN A 288 -10.15 -26.44 17.82
CA ASN A 288 -11.09 -27.43 18.32
C ASN A 288 -11.76 -27.01 19.64
N GLU A 289 -11.07 -26.29 20.51
CA GLU A 289 -11.67 -25.65 21.69
C GLU A 289 -12.75 -24.65 21.26
N LEU A 290 -12.46 -23.77 20.30
CA LEU A 290 -13.44 -22.83 19.74
C LEU A 290 -14.64 -23.52 19.10
N LYS A 291 -14.42 -24.63 18.40
CA LYS A 291 -15.50 -25.46 17.86
C LYS A 291 -16.43 -25.92 18.98
N LYS A 292 -15.88 -26.44 20.08
CA LYS A 292 -16.66 -26.94 21.22
C LYS A 292 -17.42 -25.82 21.91
N ASP A 293 -16.78 -24.67 22.08
CA ASP A 293 -17.32 -23.58 22.89
C ASP A 293 -18.38 -22.76 22.13
N TYR A 294 -18.29 -22.66 20.80
CA TYR A 294 -19.06 -21.66 20.04
C TYR A 294 -19.76 -22.15 18.78
N LEU A 295 -19.42 -23.31 18.22
CA LEU A 295 -19.99 -23.74 16.93
C LEU A 295 -21.52 -23.74 16.96
N GLU A 296 -22.13 -24.30 18.02
CA GLU A 296 -23.60 -24.37 18.16
C GLU A 296 -24.27 -23.00 18.29
N THR A 297 -23.52 -21.96 18.65
CA THR A 297 -24.03 -20.59 18.80
C THR A 297 -23.93 -19.76 17.52
N MET A 298 -23.18 -20.22 16.52
CA MET A 298 -23.04 -19.56 15.22
C MET A 298 -24.28 -19.82 14.35
N ASP A 299 -24.57 -18.92 13.42
CA ASP A 299 -25.56 -19.18 12.36
C ASP A 299 -25.09 -20.28 11.40
N GLY A 300 -26.02 -20.90 10.66
CA GLY A 300 -25.73 -22.07 9.83
C GLY A 300 -24.65 -21.84 8.75
N ASP A 301 -24.58 -20.66 8.15
CA ASP A 301 -23.57 -20.34 7.14
C ASP A 301 -22.19 -20.18 7.78
N THR A 302 -22.14 -19.52 8.94
CA THR A 302 -20.93 -19.34 9.75
C THR A 302 -20.40 -20.68 10.27
N GLN A 303 -21.28 -21.58 10.75
CA GLN A 303 -20.91 -22.94 11.15
C GLN A 303 -20.27 -23.72 10.00
N LYS A 304 -20.90 -23.68 8.81
CA LYS A 304 -20.38 -24.37 7.63
C LYS A 304 -18.98 -23.87 7.27
N LYS A 305 -18.77 -22.55 7.23
CA LYS A 305 -17.47 -21.94 6.97
C LYS A 305 -16.43 -22.32 8.02
N PHE A 306 -16.81 -22.33 9.30
CA PHE A 306 -15.92 -22.76 10.39
C PHE A 306 -15.42 -24.18 10.17
N LEU A 307 -16.34 -25.13 9.93
CA LEU A 307 -16.00 -26.54 9.74
C LEU A 307 -15.16 -26.77 8.47
N GLU A 308 -15.48 -26.07 7.38
CA GLU A 308 -14.68 -26.10 6.14
C GLU A 308 -13.24 -25.61 6.38
N ASN A 309 -13.07 -24.53 7.14
CA ASN A 309 -11.74 -24.02 7.47
C ASN A 309 -11.00 -24.93 8.46
N LEU A 310 -11.69 -25.53 9.43
CA LEU A 310 -11.10 -26.50 10.35
C LEU A 310 -10.55 -27.73 9.60
N LYS A 311 -11.31 -28.24 8.63
CA LYS A 311 -10.87 -29.35 7.76
C LYS A 311 -9.66 -28.98 6.91
N LYS A 312 -9.52 -27.71 6.51
CA LYS A 312 -8.29 -27.21 5.86
C LYS A 312 -7.14 -27.14 6.85
N ALA A 313 -7.40 -26.69 8.08
CA ALA A 313 -6.40 -26.57 9.12
C ALA A 313 -5.76 -27.91 9.52
N GLU A 314 -6.53 -29.00 9.51
CA GLU A 314 -6.03 -30.36 9.74
C GLU A 314 -4.93 -30.79 8.75
N LYS A 315 -4.80 -30.09 7.62
CA LYS A 315 -3.81 -30.37 6.55
C LYS A 315 -2.59 -29.43 6.57
N TRP A 316 -2.51 -28.49 7.50
CA TRP A 316 -1.44 -27.48 7.54
C TRP A 316 -0.05 -28.07 7.65
#